data_AF-A0A8T0LHY1-F1
#
_entry.id   AF-A0A8T0LHY1-F1
#
_cell.length_a   1.000
_cell.length_b   1.000
_cell.length_c   1.000
_cell.angle_alpha   90.00
_cell.angle_beta   90.00
_cell.angle_gamma   90.00
#
_symmetry.space_group_name_H-M   'P 1'
#
loop_
_entity.id
_entity.type
_entity.pdbx_description
1 polymer ?
#
loop_
_entity_poly.entity_id
_entity_poly.type
_entity_poly.pdbx_seq_one_letter_code
_entity_poly.pdbx_strand_id
1 'polypeptide(L)'
;MKSLKLQLSETLKSMKQQGLVDDQFSLVYSMKTSIEDHFFIEIISEFCTCAREDFKLLTQIMNEEVWNYDLMKEYVYKVKGSSSSFGACTMAAALTAFERAIDSASKEDCLKALKQAQREFNALQEKLHACLQLERRVVLSAIEGATL
;
A
#
# COMPACT_ATOMS: atom_id res chain seq x y z
N MET A 1 11.50 22.51 -10.20
CA MET A 1 10.39 21.67 -10.73
C MET A 1 10.83 20.48 -11.60
N LYS A 2 11.59 20.67 -12.70
CA LYS A 2 12.00 19.57 -13.62
C LYS A 2 12.75 18.42 -12.94
N SER A 3 13.63 18.73 -11.98
CA SER A 3 14.36 17.72 -11.18
C SER A 3 13.46 16.90 -10.24
N LEU A 4 12.45 17.51 -9.62
CA LEU A 4 11.53 16.82 -8.70
C LEU A 4 10.62 15.82 -9.43
N LYS A 5 10.11 16.21 -10.61
CA LYS A 5 9.30 15.31 -11.45
C LYS A 5 10.10 14.10 -11.92
N LEU A 6 11.37 14.30 -12.25
CA LEU A 6 12.27 13.20 -12.63
C LEU A 6 12.49 12.24 -11.45
N GLN A 7 12.81 12.76 -10.26
CA GLN A 7 12.98 11.95 -9.04
C GLN A 7 11.71 11.14 -8.70
N LEU A 8 10.52 11.74 -8.84
CA LEU A 8 9.25 11.04 -8.63
C LEU A 8 9.09 9.91 -9.65
N SER A 9 9.29 10.20 -10.94
CA SER A 9 9.20 9.19 -12.01
C SER A 9 10.19 8.04 -11.82
N GLU A 10 11.42 8.32 -11.40
CA GLU A 10 12.45 7.32 -11.10
C GLU A 10 12.06 6.47 -9.90
N THR A 11 11.46 7.08 -8.86
CA THR A 11 10.94 6.37 -7.68
C THR A 11 9.83 5.40 -8.08
N LEU A 12 8.81 5.87 -8.82
CA LEU A 12 7.70 5.02 -9.29
C LEU A 12 8.22 3.86 -10.15
N LYS A 13 9.16 4.13 -11.07
CA LYS A 13 9.81 3.09 -11.89
C LYS A 13 10.56 2.07 -11.03
N SER A 14 11.29 2.53 -10.02
CA SER A 14 12.03 1.67 -9.11
C SER A 14 11.11 0.76 -8.30
N MET A 15 9.96 1.27 -7.84
CA MET A 15 8.94 0.46 -7.14
C MET A 15 8.43 -0.67 -8.02
N LYS A 16 8.13 -0.37 -9.29
CA LYS A 16 7.69 -1.38 -10.27
C LYS A 16 8.76 -2.42 -10.57
N GLN A 17 10.02 -1.99 -10.73
CA GLN A 17 11.15 -2.90 -10.98
C GLN A 17 11.44 -3.84 -9.79
N GLN A 18 11.20 -3.38 -8.57
CA GLN A 18 11.28 -4.20 -7.36
C GLN A 18 10.07 -5.12 -7.17
N GLY A 19 9.04 -4.98 -8.02
CA GLY A 19 7.79 -5.73 -7.91
C GLY A 19 6.89 -5.29 -6.76
N LEU A 20 7.15 -4.15 -6.11
CA LEU A 20 6.29 -3.65 -5.02
C LEU A 20 4.93 -3.21 -5.54
N VAL A 21 4.89 -2.73 -6.79
CA VAL A 21 3.70 -2.26 -7.47
C VAL A 21 3.62 -2.75 -8.92
N ASP A 22 2.42 -2.76 -9.48
CA ASP A 22 2.15 -3.20 -10.86
C ASP A 22 1.57 -2.07 -11.75
N ASP A 23 0.98 -2.46 -12.88
CA ASP A 23 0.35 -1.53 -13.83
C ASP A 23 -0.88 -0.83 -13.25
N GLN A 24 -1.59 -1.43 -12.29
CA GLN A 24 -2.74 -0.82 -11.64
C GLN A 24 -2.31 0.43 -10.86
N PHE A 25 -1.17 0.39 -10.16
CA PHE A 25 -0.63 1.57 -9.48
C PHE A 25 -0.27 2.69 -10.46
N SER A 26 0.21 2.33 -11.66
CA SER A 26 0.48 3.30 -12.73
C SER A 26 -0.82 3.95 -13.23
N LEU A 27 -1.91 3.18 -13.33
CA LEU A 27 -3.23 3.71 -13.66
C LEU A 27 -3.73 4.66 -12.57
N VAL A 28 -3.64 4.29 -11.29
CA VAL A 28 -3.98 5.17 -10.16
C VAL A 28 -3.22 6.49 -10.25
N TYR A 29 -1.89 6.45 -10.48
CA TYR A 29 -1.10 7.67 -10.65
C TYR A 29 -1.55 8.52 -11.85
N SER A 30 -2.01 7.89 -12.95
CA SER A 30 -2.48 8.59 -14.15
C SER A 30 -3.83 9.29 -14.00
N MET A 31 -4.58 9.01 -12.92
CA MET A 31 -5.87 9.65 -12.65
C MET A 31 -5.74 11.13 -12.24
N LYS A 32 -4.51 11.59 -11.95
CA LYS A 32 -4.24 12.99 -11.67
C LYS A 32 -4.63 13.85 -12.88
N THR A 33 -5.50 14.82 -12.64
CA THR A 33 -6.00 15.73 -13.67
C THR A 33 -5.05 16.91 -13.92
N SER A 34 -4.33 17.33 -12.88
CA SER A 34 -3.38 18.44 -12.93
C SER A 34 -2.22 18.23 -11.95
N ILE A 35 -1.26 19.16 -11.95
CA ILE A 35 -0.14 19.15 -11.00
C ILE A 35 -0.55 19.61 -9.60
N GLU A 36 -1.65 20.35 -9.47
CA GLU A 36 -2.21 20.84 -8.21
C GLU A 36 -3.22 19.82 -7.62
N ASP A 37 -3.47 18.74 -8.34
CA ASP A 37 -4.35 17.67 -7.92
C ASP A 37 -3.72 16.86 -6.77
N HIS A 38 -4.39 16.90 -5.61
CA HIS A 38 -3.95 16.22 -4.39
C HIS A 38 -4.38 14.76 -4.34
N PHE A 39 -5.09 14.25 -5.36
CA PHE A 39 -5.59 12.87 -5.43
C PHE A 39 -4.53 11.84 -5.05
N PHE A 40 -3.32 11.94 -5.61
CA PHE A 40 -2.28 10.96 -5.34
C PHE A 40 -1.72 11.02 -3.90
N ILE A 41 -1.75 12.20 -3.28
CA ILE A 41 -1.37 12.41 -1.88
C ILE A 41 -2.42 11.76 -0.96
N GLU A 42 -3.70 11.99 -1.27
CA GLU A 42 -4.84 11.47 -0.52
C GLU A 42 -4.90 9.94 -0.61
N ILE A 43 -4.86 9.38 -1.81
CA ILE A 43 -5.00 7.93 -2.03
C ILE A 43 -3.86 7.13 -1.37
N ILE A 44 -2.62 7.65 -1.40
CA ILE A 44 -1.49 7.02 -0.69
C ILE A 44 -1.72 7.03 0.82
N SER A 45 -2.19 8.16 1.35
CA SER A 45 -2.39 8.36 2.78
C SER A 45 -3.53 7.48 3.30
N GLU A 46 -4.63 7.42 2.56
CA GLU A 46 -5.78 6.56 2.85
C GLU A 46 -5.39 5.07 2.82
N PHE A 47 -4.76 4.61 1.72
CA PHE A 47 -4.29 3.23 1.60
C PHE A 47 -3.40 2.82 2.77
N CYS A 48 -2.40 3.64 3.10
CA CYS A 48 -1.49 3.36 4.21
C CYS A 48 -2.18 3.32 5.58
N THR A 49 -3.21 4.14 5.76
CA THR A 49 -3.97 4.20 7.02
C THR A 49 -4.83 2.95 7.17
N CYS A 50 -5.64 2.64 6.16
CA CYS A 50 -6.52 1.46 6.18
C CYS A 50 -5.72 0.16 6.35
N ALA A 51 -4.64 -0.02 5.57
CA ALA A 51 -3.80 -1.20 5.68
C ALA A 51 -3.19 -1.37 7.09
N ARG A 52 -2.74 -0.27 7.70
CA ARG A 52 -2.16 -0.30 9.06
C ARG A 52 -3.21 -0.69 10.11
N GLU A 53 -4.42 -0.16 10.00
CA GLU A 53 -5.53 -0.48 10.90
C GLU A 53 -5.94 -1.94 10.78
N ASP A 54 -6.09 -2.44 9.57
CA ASP A 54 -6.47 -3.83 9.33
C ASP A 54 -5.38 -4.81 9.80
N PHE A 55 -4.09 -4.53 9.59
CA PHE A 55 -3.01 -5.35 10.15
C PHE A 55 -2.95 -5.31 11.68
N LYS A 56 -3.29 -4.16 12.28
CA LYS A 56 -3.38 -4.05 13.74
C LYS A 56 -4.49 -4.94 14.27
N LEU A 57 -5.66 -4.92 13.64
CA LEU A 57 -6.82 -5.75 14.01
C LEU A 57 -6.50 -7.25 13.83
N LEU A 58 -5.90 -7.64 12.71
CA LEU A 58 -5.41 -9.02 12.50
C LEU A 58 -4.44 -9.47 13.60
N THR A 59 -3.48 -8.61 13.97
CA THR A 59 -2.52 -8.91 15.04
C THR A 59 -3.23 -9.07 16.39
N GLN A 60 -4.24 -8.25 16.67
CA GLN A 60 -5.02 -8.34 17.90
C GLN A 60 -5.77 -9.67 18.00
N ILE A 61 -6.49 -10.08 16.94
CA ILE A 61 -7.21 -11.36 16.90
C ILE A 61 -6.25 -12.53 17.14
N MET A 62 -5.07 -12.48 16.53
CA MET A 62 -4.08 -13.55 16.63
C MET A 62 -3.33 -13.60 17.98
N ASN A 63 -3.46 -12.57 18.81
CA ASN A 63 -2.94 -12.56 20.18
C ASN A 63 -3.92 -13.16 21.20
N GLU A 64 -5.16 -13.47 20.79
CA GLU A 64 -6.14 -14.14 21.64
C GLU A 64 -5.82 -15.64 21.77
N GLU A 65 -6.36 -16.29 22.80
CA GLU A 65 -6.18 -17.73 23.03
C GLU A 65 -6.88 -18.56 21.94
N VAL A 66 -8.09 -18.15 21.58
CA VAL A 66 -8.93 -18.76 20.53
C VAL A 66 -9.13 -17.75 19.42
N TRP A 67 -8.72 -18.09 18.20
CA TRP A 67 -8.79 -17.18 17.07
C TRP A 67 -10.12 -17.28 16.34
N ASN A 68 -10.70 -16.14 16.02
CA ASN A 68 -11.85 -16.05 15.13
C ASN A 68 -11.37 -16.02 13.66
N TYR A 69 -11.26 -17.20 13.04
CA TYR A 69 -10.80 -17.34 11.66
C TYR A 69 -11.71 -16.66 10.63
N ASP A 70 -13.03 -16.61 10.87
CA ASP A 70 -13.97 -15.93 9.96
C ASP A 70 -13.71 -14.42 9.96
N LEU A 71 -13.51 -13.83 11.14
CA LEU A 71 -13.16 -12.42 11.27
C LEU A 71 -11.77 -12.12 10.68
N MET A 72 -10.78 -13.01 10.89
CA MET A 72 -9.48 -12.89 10.23
C MET A 72 -9.62 -12.88 8.71
N LYS A 73 -10.47 -13.76 8.16
CA LYS A 73 -10.71 -13.87 6.72
C LYS A 73 -11.31 -12.59 6.15
N GLU A 74 -12.27 -11.99 6.86
CA GLU A 74 -12.86 -10.69 6.50
C GLU A 74 -11.80 -9.59 6.38
N TYR A 75 -10.94 -9.42 7.39
CA TYR A 75 -9.87 -8.42 7.34
C TYR A 75 -8.83 -8.71 6.25
N VAL A 76 -8.46 -9.98 6.04
CA VAL A 76 -7.57 -10.37 4.94
C VAL A 76 -8.20 -10.03 3.59
N TYR A 77 -9.50 -10.26 3.41
CA TYR A 77 -10.22 -9.90 2.18
C TYR A 77 -10.25 -8.41 1.94
N LYS A 78 -10.55 -7.62 2.97
CA LYS A 78 -10.56 -6.16 2.89
C LYS A 78 -9.20 -5.61 2.44
N VAL A 79 -8.12 -6.02 3.11
CA VAL A 79 -6.77 -5.55 2.78
C VAL A 79 -6.34 -6.08 1.41
N LYS A 80 -6.62 -7.34 1.07
CA LYS A 80 -6.30 -7.92 -0.24
C LYS A 80 -6.97 -7.14 -1.37
N GLY A 81 -8.25 -6.81 -1.21
CA GLY A 81 -9.01 -6.01 -2.16
C GLY A 81 -8.39 -4.63 -2.36
N SER A 82 -8.14 -3.91 -1.27
CA SER A 82 -7.49 -2.60 -1.28
C SER A 82 -6.10 -2.64 -1.92
N SER A 83 -5.27 -3.62 -1.57
CA SER A 83 -3.96 -3.83 -2.19
C SER A 83 -4.06 -4.08 -3.70
N SER A 84 -5.02 -4.88 -4.14
CA SER A 84 -5.21 -5.19 -5.56
C SER A 84 -5.68 -3.96 -6.35
N SER A 85 -6.65 -3.20 -5.83
CA SER A 85 -7.16 -1.98 -6.50
C SER A 85 -6.13 -0.85 -6.52
N PHE A 86 -5.24 -0.80 -5.54
CA PHE A 86 -4.15 0.17 -5.45
C PHE A 86 -2.95 -0.23 -6.33
N GLY A 87 -2.81 -1.52 -6.67
CA GLY A 87 -1.67 -2.08 -7.40
C GLY A 87 -0.48 -2.46 -6.53
N ALA A 88 -0.68 -2.74 -5.24
CA ALA A 88 0.30 -3.25 -4.29
C ALA A 88 0.48 -4.78 -4.42
N CYS A 89 1.12 -5.23 -5.50
CA CYS A 89 1.02 -6.61 -5.97
C CYS A 89 1.70 -7.66 -5.08
N THR A 90 2.90 -7.42 -4.53
CA THR A 90 3.53 -8.40 -3.60
C THR A 90 2.75 -8.52 -2.30
N MET A 91 2.21 -7.40 -1.80
CA MET A 91 1.34 -7.40 -0.64
C MET A 91 0.04 -8.17 -0.91
N ALA A 92 -0.61 -7.97 -2.06
CA ALA A 92 -1.79 -8.73 -2.47
C ALA A 92 -1.51 -10.24 -2.59
N ALA A 93 -0.34 -10.61 -3.10
CA ALA A 93 0.10 -12.01 -3.16
C ALA A 93 0.31 -12.62 -1.76
N ALA A 94 0.94 -11.89 -0.84
CA ALA A 94 1.12 -12.32 0.55
C ALA A 94 -0.23 -12.50 1.27
N LEU A 95 -1.20 -11.63 1.03
CA LEU A 95 -2.56 -11.75 1.58
C LEU A 95 -3.34 -12.92 0.99
N THR A 96 -3.09 -13.25 -0.27
CA THR A 96 -3.64 -14.47 -0.89
C THR A 96 -3.07 -15.74 -0.24
N ALA A 97 -1.78 -15.74 0.12
CA ALA A 97 -1.20 -16.83 0.89
C ALA A 97 -1.78 -16.90 2.32
N PHE A 98 -2.06 -15.74 2.93
CA PHE A 98 -2.68 -15.67 4.25
C PHE A 98 -4.11 -16.22 4.24
N GLU A 99 -4.93 -15.86 3.24
CA GLU A 99 -6.26 -16.47 3.03
C GLU A 99 -6.20 -18.00 3.04
N ARG A 100 -5.25 -18.59 2.29
CA ARG A 100 -5.10 -20.06 2.24
C ARG A 100 -4.70 -20.66 3.59
N ALA A 101 -3.88 -19.94 4.37
CA ALA A 101 -3.50 -20.37 5.72
C ALA A 101 -4.68 -20.31 6.71
N ILE A 102 -5.59 -19.35 6.52
CA ILE A 102 -6.85 -19.26 7.28
C ILE A 102 -7.75 -20.43 6.90
N ASP A 103 -7.89 -20.72 5.60
CA ASP A 103 -8.73 -21.82 5.11
C ASP A 103 -8.27 -23.20 5.61
N SER A 104 -6.97 -23.38 5.84
CA SER A 104 -6.42 -24.61 6.42
C SER A 104 -6.43 -24.63 7.96
N ALA A 105 -6.90 -23.56 8.62
CA ALA A 105 -6.90 -23.37 10.07
C ALA A 105 -5.53 -23.62 10.74
N SER A 106 -4.43 -23.38 10.01
CA SER A 106 -3.07 -23.58 10.50
C SER A 106 -2.58 -22.34 11.24
N LYS A 107 -2.50 -22.42 12.58
CA LYS A 107 -2.01 -21.29 13.40
C LYS A 107 -0.59 -20.87 13.01
N GLU A 108 0.29 -21.85 12.77
CA GLU A 108 1.68 -21.59 12.39
C GLU A 108 1.77 -20.87 11.04
N ASP A 109 1.02 -21.34 10.04
CA ASP A 109 1.06 -20.75 8.71
C ASP A 109 0.40 -19.37 8.68
N CYS A 110 -0.66 -19.16 9.46
CA CYS A 110 -1.25 -17.84 9.65
C CYS A 110 -0.23 -16.85 10.25
N LEU A 111 0.55 -17.26 11.24
CA LEU A 111 1.60 -16.40 11.84
C LEU A 111 2.70 -16.07 10.83
N LYS A 112 3.13 -17.04 10.03
CA LYS A 112 4.10 -16.82 8.95
C LYS A 112 3.53 -15.86 7.90
N ALA A 113 2.28 -16.06 7.50
CA ALA A 113 1.62 -15.26 6.50
C ALA A 113 1.37 -13.80 6.96
N LEU A 114 0.94 -13.58 8.21
CA LEU A 114 0.83 -12.24 8.79
C LEU A 114 2.18 -11.51 8.76
N LYS A 115 3.26 -12.18 9.21
CA LYS A 115 4.61 -11.61 9.20
C LYS A 115 5.06 -11.27 7.78
N GLN A 116 4.77 -12.12 6.80
CA GLN A 116 5.12 -11.85 5.41
C GLN A 116 4.32 -10.65 4.87
N ALA A 117 3.01 -10.61 5.06
CA ALA A 117 2.16 -9.52 4.61
C ALA A 117 2.56 -8.16 5.23
N GLN A 118 2.92 -8.14 6.52
CA GLN A 118 3.45 -6.95 7.18
C GLN A 118 4.81 -6.51 6.62
N ARG A 119 5.69 -7.45 6.26
CA ARG A 119 6.97 -7.12 5.60
C ARG A 119 6.76 -6.46 4.24
N GLU A 120 5.87 -7.04 3.41
CA GLU A 120 5.52 -6.46 2.11
C GLU A 120 4.92 -5.05 2.26
N PHE A 121 4.02 -4.88 3.23
CA PHE A 121 3.45 -3.57 3.54
C PHE A 121 4.51 -2.55 3.98
N ASN A 122 5.43 -2.93 4.86
CA ASN A 122 6.48 -2.03 5.33
C ASN A 122 7.42 -1.61 4.19
N ALA A 123 7.83 -2.55 3.33
CA ALA A 123 8.67 -2.28 2.17
C ALA A 123 7.97 -1.33 1.18
N LEU A 124 6.68 -1.54 0.92
CA LEU A 124 5.87 -0.66 0.10
C LEU A 124 5.72 0.73 0.74
N GLN A 125 5.37 0.78 2.03
CA GLN A 125 5.13 2.01 2.78
C GLN A 125 6.35 2.94 2.81
N GLU A 126 7.57 2.40 2.93
CA GLU A 126 8.79 3.19 2.85
C GLU A 126 8.88 3.95 1.52
N LYS A 127 8.61 3.27 0.40
CA LYS A 127 8.64 3.89 -0.93
C LYS A 127 7.48 4.85 -1.15
N LEU A 128 6.28 4.51 -0.66
CA LEU A 128 5.12 5.40 -0.72
C LEU A 128 5.35 6.70 0.07
N HIS A 129 6.04 6.63 1.21
CA HIS A 129 6.42 7.83 1.96
C HIS A 129 7.35 8.74 1.13
N ALA A 130 8.35 8.16 0.46
CA ALA A 130 9.22 8.93 -0.42
C ALA A 130 8.44 9.57 -1.59
N CYS A 131 7.51 8.82 -2.22
CA CYS A 131 6.61 9.35 -3.25
C CYS A 131 5.77 10.51 -2.72
N LEU A 132 5.18 10.38 -1.53
CA LEU A 132 4.34 11.40 -0.91
C LEU A 132 5.11 12.71 -0.66
N GLN A 133 6.35 12.61 -0.19
CA GLN A 133 7.20 13.79 0.04
C GLN A 133 7.59 14.47 -1.27
N LEU A 134 7.93 13.70 -2.30
CA LEU A 134 8.24 14.25 -3.63
C LEU A 134 7.01 14.90 -4.26
N GLU A 135 5.86 14.26 -4.19
CA GLU A 135 4.59 14.75 -4.72
C GLU A 135 4.20 16.08 -4.08
N ARG A 136 4.22 16.17 -2.75
CA ARG A 136 3.96 17.43 -2.02
C ARG A 136 4.87 18.56 -2.49
N ARG A 137 6.16 18.29 -2.70
CA ARG A 137 7.12 19.30 -3.18
C ARG A 137 6.83 19.71 -4.62
N VAL A 138 6.40 18.77 -5.47
CA VAL A 138 5.99 19.07 -6.85
C VAL A 138 4.77 19.99 -6.86
N VAL A 139 3.74 19.67 -6.06
CA VAL A 139 2.52 20.47 -5.92
C VAL A 139 2.84 21.88 -5.37
N LEU A 140 3.58 21.97 -4.26
CA LEU A 140 3.95 23.25 -3.64
C LEU A 140 4.73 24.15 -4.60
N SER A 141 5.75 23.62 -5.28
CA SER A 141 6.53 24.39 -6.26
C SER A 141 5.70 24.83 -7.47
N ALA A 142 4.60 24.15 -7.79
CA ALA A 142 3.70 24.58 -8.87
C ALA A 142 2.86 25.78 -8.44
N ILE A 143 2.30 25.73 -7.23
CA ILE A 143 1.52 26.82 -6.63
C ILE A 143 2.37 28.08 -6.47
N GLU A 144 3.59 27.96 -5.92
CA GLU A 144 4.51 29.09 -5.74
C GLU A 144 4.90 29.74 -7.08
N GLY A 145 5.09 28.94 -8.12
CA GLY A 145 5.42 29.43 -9.46
C GLY A 145 4.23 30.07 -10.21
N ALA A 146 2.99 29.80 -9.79
CA ALA A 146 1.78 30.42 -10.33
C ALA A 146 1.43 31.75 -9.66
N THR A 147 2.07 32.06 -8.52
CA THR A 147 1.80 33.29 -7.74
C THR A 147 2.77 34.43 -8.10
N LEU A 148 3.70 34.21 -9.03
CA LEU A 148 4.69 35.17 -9.56
C LEU A 148 4.39 35.52 -11.01
#